data_AF-A0A956IQU2-F1
#
_entry.id   AF-A0A956IQU2-F1
#
_cell.length_a   1.000
_cell.length_b   1.000
_cell.length_c   1.000
_cell.angle_alpha   90.00
_cell.angle_beta   90.00
_cell.angle_gamma   90.00
#
_symmetry.space_group_name_H-M   'P 1'
#
loop_
_entity.id
_entity.type
_entity.pdbx_description
1 polymer ?
#
loop_
_entity_poly.entity_id
_entity_poly.type
_entity_poly.pdbx_seq_one_letter_code
_entity_poly.pdbx_strand_id
1 'polypeptide(L)'
;MARLILATPDGQQVVELRAHNTLGRHPSNSIQLLDKIVSKEHCIVEKRGEQFWLRDLGSLNGTYVNGERVQGERQLFHGDDISLGSTRARYDDGAGVSDPPRAAAEPVAPAAWQPAMNPGPPAMPLGSTNHPASQAQPSLPGSGVPSIHSMQTPAASMPGPSLPGQVLSQAPSTANPVGLPPMNQTRVDVNDAARAIGTQMAATQKGFLPYDQLAGNPQQLAADYERLRLSHELGREIALERDLPTLLNKILMSVFKFVRADRGVIFLRDPAGKLVPGASLRRDGTETPITVSSTIMNHVIKERATVLTHDAAMDFAASKGKSMILNRISSAIVAPLLHNDDILGVLWLDSETLAQFQQKDMEIVTSIAAQAGMFIEINILGRKIQEEIINRERFSRLLSPNVAERVMSGELEVKKGGSLQQSVTVFNSDIRGFTRMSEGAQPESIVEMLNEYFELMVETLFKFDGTLDKFMGDGIMALWGAPVSAQDDPIRCVSCSLEMMEVLGKFNRQRM
;
A
#
# COMPACT_ATOMS: atom_id res chain seq x y z
N MET A 1 -35.37 17.96 -6.99
CA MET A 1 -35.78 16.70 -6.32
C MET A 1 -34.60 16.18 -5.54
N ALA A 2 -34.83 15.51 -4.40
CA ALA A 2 -33.75 14.98 -3.60
C ALA A 2 -32.97 13.89 -4.34
N ARG A 3 -31.66 13.84 -4.15
CA ARG A 3 -30.73 12.98 -4.87
C ARG A 3 -29.51 12.62 -4.03
N LEU A 4 -28.93 11.46 -4.31
CA LEU A 4 -27.59 11.09 -3.84
C LEU A 4 -26.58 11.30 -4.97
N ILE A 5 -25.46 11.92 -4.63
CA ILE A 5 -24.31 12.08 -5.51
C ILE A 5 -23.26 11.05 -5.06
N LEU A 6 -23.29 9.88 -5.69
CA LEU A 6 -22.41 8.75 -5.42
C LEU A 6 -21.04 8.99 -6.05
N ALA A 7 -19.97 8.80 -5.28
CA ALA A 7 -18.60 8.67 -5.77
C ALA A 7 -18.17 7.20 -5.65
N THR A 8 -17.99 6.55 -6.80
CA THR A 8 -17.51 5.17 -6.92
C THR A 8 -16.14 5.16 -7.62
N PRO A 9 -15.40 4.02 -7.62
CA PRO A 9 -14.13 3.91 -8.34
C PRO A 9 -14.25 4.18 -9.85
N ASP A 10 -15.42 3.94 -10.44
CA ASP A 10 -15.69 4.08 -11.88
C ASP A 10 -16.16 5.50 -12.27
N GLY A 11 -16.44 6.38 -11.29
CA GLY A 11 -16.82 7.77 -11.53
C GLY A 11 -17.82 8.34 -10.52
N GLN A 12 -18.46 9.44 -10.90
CA GLN A 12 -19.51 10.08 -10.10
C GLN A 12 -20.88 9.83 -10.73
N GLN A 13 -21.82 9.28 -9.97
CA GLN A 13 -23.18 8.97 -10.40
C GLN A 13 -24.18 9.77 -9.57
N VAL A 14 -25.14 10.42 -10.22
CA VAL A 14 -26.26 11.10 -9.55
C VAL A 14 -27.49 10.23 -9.64
N VAL A 15 -28.12 9.95 -8.49
CA VAL A 15 -29.32 9.09 -8.38
C VAL A 15 -30.42 9.84 -7.65
N GLU A 16 -31.57 10.02 -8.30
CA GLU A 16 -32.74 10.66 -7.68
C GLU A 16 -33.41 9.74 -6.66
N LEU A 17 -33.76 10.29 -5.49
CA LEU A 17 -34.37 9.55 -4.40
C LEU A 17 -35.89 9.49 -4.53
N ARG A 18 -36.42 8.26 -4.48
CA ARG A 18 -37.85 7.94 -4.42
C ARG A 18 -38.35 7.98 -2.98
N ALA A 19 -39.64 7.69 -2.74
CA ALA A 19 -40.19 7.65 -1.39
C ALA A 19 -39.58 6.53 -0.50
N HIS A 20 -39.07 5.45 -1.09
CA HIS A 20 -38.35 4.38 -0.41
C HIS A 20 -37.23 3.89 -1.34
N ASN A 21 -36.01 3.81 -0.81
CA ASN A 21 -34.81 3.46 -1.57
C ASN A 21 -33.98 2.46 -0.76
N THR A 22 -33.81 1.26 -1.28
CA THR A 22 -32.83 0.28 -0.78
C THR A 22 -31.48 0.52 -1.46
N LEU A 23 -30.40 0.49 -0.66
CA LEU A 23 -29.00 0.61 -1.10
C LEU A 23 -28.24 -0.65 -0.67
N GLY A 24 -27.46 -1.22 -1.59
CA GLY A 24 -26.67 -2.43 -1.34
C GLY A 24 -26.00 -2.98 -2.59
N ARG A 25 -25.13 -3.98 -2.45
CA ARG A 25 -24.40 -4.54 -3.61
C ARG A 25 -25.24 -5.44 -4.51
N HIS A 26 -26.36 -5.95 -4.01
CA HIS A 26 -27.22 -6.86 -4.76
C HIS A 26 -28.07 -6.10 -5.80
N PRO A 27 -28.27 -6.62 -7.03
CA PRO A 27 -29.05 -5.94 -8.08
C PRO A 27 -30.55 -5.77 -7.76
N SER A 28 -31.07 -6.39 -6.70
CA SER A 28 -32.43 -6.12 -6.20
C SER A 28 -32.60 -4.75 -5.53
N ASN A 29 -31.51 -4.07 -5.18
CA ASN A 29 -31.57 -2.75 -4.57
C ASN A 29 -32.01 -1.69 -5.59
N SER A 30 -32.84 -0.74 -5.15
CA SER A 30 -33.23 0.40 -5.97
C SER A 30 -32.04 1.28 -6.38
N ILE A 31 -30.96 1.23 -5.60
CA ILE A 31 -29.67 1.86 -5.86
C ILE A 31 -28.61 0.77 -5.63
N GLN A 32 -28.24 0.07 -6.71
CA GLN A 32 -27.16 -0.92 -6.64
C GLN A 32 -25.81 -0.22 -6.51
N LEU A 33 -25.01 -0.61 -5.52
CA LEU A 33 -23.65 -0.13 -5.31
C LEU A 33 -22.66 -1.22 -5.73
N LEU A 34 -21.82 -0.98 -6.74
CA LEU A 34 -20.85 -1.97 -7.26
C LEU A 34 -19.60 -2.12 -6.36
N ASP A 35 -19.81 -2.07 -5.05
CA ASP A 35 -18.79 -2.12 -4.02
C ASP A 35 -18.84 -3.47 -3.29
N LYS A 36 -17.74 -4.22 -3.35
CA LYS A 36 -17.62 -5.55 -2.72
C LYS A 36 -17.71 -5.50 -1.19
N ILE A 37 -17.40 -4.36 -0.56
CA ILE A 37 -17.36 -4.15 0.90
C ILE A 37 -18.76 -3.78 1.44
N VAL A 38 -19.67 -3.31 0.58
CA VAL A 38 -21.07 -3.03 0.90
C VAL A 38 -21.87 -4.34 1.01
N SER A 39 -22.68 -4.52 2.06
CA SER A 39 -23.60 -5.66 2.21
C SER A 39 -24.60 -5.82 1.04
N LYS A 40 -25.12 -7.03 0.83
CA LYS A 40 -26.12 -7.33 -0.22
C LYS A 40 -27.31 -6.36 -0.14
N GLU A 41 -27.86 -6.19 1.05
CA GLU A 41 -28.76 -5.12 1.45
C GLU A 41 -28.05 -4.38 2.60
N HIS A 42 -27.81 -3.07 2.49
CA HIS A 42 -26.91 -2.35 3.40
C HIS A 42 -27.67 -1.33 4.25
N CYS A 43 -28.43 -0.44 3.60
CA CYS A 43 -29.26 0.54 4.28
C CYS A 43 -30.49 0.88 3.43
N ILE A 44 -31.48 1.50 4.08
CA ILE A 44 -32.67 2.06 3.43
C ILE A 44 -32.71 3.56 3.67
N VAL A 45 -33.04 4.32 2.63
CA VAL A 45 -33.34 5.76 2.69
C VAL A 45 -34.82 5.96 2.35
N GLU A 46 -35.61 6.36 3.34
CA GLU A 46 -37.08 6.55 3.24
C GLU A 46 -37.46 8.02 3.37
N LYS A 47 -38.44 8.49 2.58
CA LYS A 47 -39.06 9.80 2.76
C LYS A 47 -40.17 9.69 3.81
N ARG A 48 -40.10 10.52 4.86
CA ARG A 48 -41.13 10.66 5.90
C ARG A 48 -41.52 12.14 5.99
N GLY A 49 -42.71 12.46 5.49
CA GLY A 49 -43.11 13.85 5.24
C GLY A 49 -42.24 14.49 4.15
N GLU A 50 -41.60 15.61 4.47
CA GLU A 50 -40.63 16.29 3.58
C GLU A 50 -39.16 15.93 3.85
N GLN A 51 -38.89 15.07 4.84
CA GLN A 51 -37.53 14.70 5.24
C GLN A 51 -37.17 13.29 4.77
N PHE A 52 -35.88 13.04 4.57
CA PHE A 52 -35.35 11.71 4.30
C PHE A 52 -34.64 11.15 5.53
N TRP A 53 -34.85 9.87 5.79
CA TRP A 53 -34.32 9.13 6.93
C TRP A 53 -33.56 7.90 6.45
N LEU A 54 -32.32 7.74 6.90
CA LEU A 54 -31.48 6.60 6.63
C LEU A 54 -31.53 5.61 7.80
N ARG A 55 -31.68 4.31 7.51
CA ARG A 55 -31.55 3.22 8.47
C ARG A 55 -30.57 2.16 7.95
N ASP A 56 -29.57 1.81 8.75
CA ASP A 56 -28.70 0.67 8.49
C ASP A 56 -29.44 -0.66 8.74
N LEU A 57 -29.22 -1.67 7.89
CA LEU A 57 -29.90 -2.98 7.97
C LEU A 57 -29.10 -4.06 8.73
N GLY A 58 -28.16 -3.65 9.59
CA GLY A 58 -27.20 -4.59 10.20
C GLY A 58 -26.06 -4.91 9.25
N SER A 59 -25.58 -3.91 8.51
CA SER A 59 -24.49 -4.08 7.55
C SER A 59 -23.18 -4.45 8.26
N LEU A 60 -22.37 -5.28 7.60
CA LEU A 60 -21.15 -5.85 8.21
C LEU A 60 -20.16 -4.77 8.67
N ASN A 61 -20.04 -3.69 7.89
CA ASN A 61 -19.10 -2.60 8.13
C ASN A 61 -19.76 -1.34 8.74
N GLY A 62 -21.09 -1.27 8.74
CA GLY A 62 -21.87 -0.11 9.18
C GLY A 62 -22.02 0.97 8.10
N THR A 63 -23.16 1.66 8.14
CA THR A 63 -23.37 2.96 7.49
C THR A 63 -22.89 4.09 8.40
N TYR A 64 -22.25 5.11 7.82
CA TYR A 64 -21.80 6.31 8.52
C TYR A 64 -22.39 7.55 7.85
N VAL A 65 -22.73 8.58 8.63
CA VAL A 65 -23.13 9.90 8.13
C VAL A 65 -22.27 10.94 8.84
N ASN A 66 -21.57 11.78 8.06
CA ASN A 66 -20.58 12.75 8.54
C ASN A 66 -19.52 12.13 9.48
N GLY A 67 -19.12 10.88 9.21
CA GLY A 67 -18.16 10.11 9.99
C GLY A 67 -18.73 9.36 11.22
N GLU A 68 -19.97 9.64 11.62
CA GLU A 68 -20.62 8.97 12.75
C GLU A 68 -21.41 7.73 12.29
N ARG A 69 -21.22 6.59 12.95
CA ARG A 69 -21.96 5.36 12.64
C ARG A 69 -23.45 5.53 12.96
N VAL A 70 -24.31 5.18 12.02
CA VAL A 70 -25.77 5.24 12.21
C VAL A 70 -26.20 4.14 13.18
N GLN A 71 -26.86 4.53 14.27
CA GLN A 71 -27.52 3.62 15.21
C GLN A 71 -29.03 3.85 15.13
N GLY A 72 -29.77 2.84 14.68
CA GLY A 72 -31.20 2.99 14.39
C GLY A 72 -31.44 3.83 13.13
N GLU A 73 -32.22 4.90 13.26
CA GLU A 73 -32.66 5.75 12.14
C GLU A 73 -32.10 7.18 12.30
N ARG A 74 -31.52 7.74 11.24
CA ARG A 74 -30.91 9.08 11.22
C ARG A 74 -31.50 9.92 10.10
N GLN A 75 -31.95 11.13 10.43
CA GLN A 75 -32.39 12.11 9.43
C GLN A 75 -31.21 12.58 8.57
N LEU A 76 -31.42 12.76 7.27
CA LEU A 76 -30.47 13.36 6.34
C LEU A 76 -30.75 14.85 6.14
N PHE A 77 -29.68 15.64 6.05
CA PHE A 77 -29.68 17.07 5.77
C PHE A 77 -28.87 17.38 4.50
N HIS A 78 -29.22 18.46 3.79
CA HIS A 78 -28.50 18.89 2.58
C HIS A 78 -26.99 19.01 2.86
N GLY A 79 -26.19 18.33 2.06
CA GLY A 79 -24.73 18.31 2.17
C GLY A 79 -24.15 17.15 2.98
N ASP A 80 -24.97 16.33 3.65
CA ASP A 80 -24.49 15.19 4.44
C ASP A 80 -23.67 14.20 3.59
N ASP A 81 -22.49 13.83 4.10
CA ASP A 81 -21.60 12.81 3.53
C ASP A 81 -21.90 11.44 4.16
N ILE A 82 -22.50 10.55 3.37
CA ILE A 82 -22.84 9.18 3.73
C ILE A 82 -21.71 8.26 3.24
N SER A 83 -21.20 7.37 4.10
CA SER A 83 -20.17 6.39 3.75
C SER A 83 -20.65 4.96 3.96
N LEU A 84 -20.47 4.14 2.93
CA LEU A 84 -20.96 2.76 2.81
C LEU A 84 -19.83 1.92 2.21
N GLY A 85 -19.06 1.19 3.05
CA GLY A 85 -17.87 0.49 2.57
C GLY A 85 -16.80 1.46 2.03
N SER A 86 -16.44 1.32 0.74
CA SER A 86 -15.56 2.27 0.03
C SER A 86 -16.33 3.37 -0.73
N THR A 87 -17.65 3.21 -0.88
CA THR A 87 -18.53 4.16 -1.56
C THR A 87 -18.84 5.35 -0.65
N ARG A 88 -18.72 6.57 -1.19
CA ARG A 88 -19.25 7.80 -0.56
C ARG A 88 -20.42 8.35 -1.35
N ALA A 89 -21.39 8.91 -0.66
CA ALA A 89 -22.56 9.55 -1.25
C ALA A 89 -22.83 10.88 -0.56
N ARG A 90 -22.94 11.98 -1.30
CA ARG A 90 -23.43 13.25 -0.73
C ARG A 90 -24.94 13.38 -0.95
N TYR A 91 -25.69 13.66 0.10
CA TYR A 91 -27.12 13.94 0.02
C TYR A 91 -27.37 15.40 -0.39
N ASP A 92 -28.30 15.59 -1.32
CA ASP A 92 -28.76 16.88 -1.83
C ASP A 92 -30.29 16.84 -1.87
N ASP A 93 -30.97 17.73 -1.15
CA ASP A 93 -32.44 17.80 -1.09
C ASP A 93 -33.07 18.34 -2.40
N GLY A 94 -32.26 18.88 -3.30
CA GLY A 94 -32.69 19.44 -4.57
C GLY A 94 -33.26 20.85 -4.47
N ALA A 95 -33.02 21.58 -3.37
CA ALA A 95 -33.13 23.03 -3.34
C ALA A 95 -31.94 23.67 -4.10
N GLY A 96 -32.18 24.78 -4.81
CA GLY A 96 -31.18 25.42 -5.68
C GLY A 96 -29.94 25.91 -4.92
N VAL A 97 -28.76 25.77 -5.55
CA VAL A 97 -27.42 25.94 -4.96
C VAL A 97 -27.09 27.37 -4.52
N SER A 98 -26.46 27.51 -3.34
CA SER A 98 -25.45 28.56 -3.08
C SER A 98 -24.42 28.19 -2.00
N ASP A 99 -23.35 27.50 -2.43
CA ASP A 99 -21.96 27.57 -1.90
C ASP A 99 -21.67 27.24 -0.40
N PRO A 100 -20.38 27.11 0.00
CA PRO A 100 -19.88 25.91 0.68
C PRO A 100 -20.19 25.84 2.17
N PRO A 101 -20.10 24.63 2.79
CA PRO A 101 -20.07 24.52 4.23
C PRO A 101 -18.86 25.28 4.79
N ARG A 102 -19.18 26.31 5.57
CA ARG A 102 -18.29 27.06 6.47
C ARG A 102 -17.35 26.10 7.20
N ALA A 103 -16.07 26.48 7.30
CA ALA A 103 -14.99 25.71 7.92
C ALA A 103 -15.48 24.79 9.06
N ALA A 104 -15.33 23.48 8.85
CA ALA A 104 -15.29 22.55 9.97
C ALA A 104 -14.15 23.01 10.87
N ALA A 105 -14.46 23.20 12.16
CA ALA A 105 -13.41 23.36 13.16
C ALA A 105 -12.48 22.13 13.07
N GLU A 106 -11.19 22.36 13.30
CA GLU A 106 -10.23 21.27 13.44
C GLU A 106 -10.78 20.21 14.39
N PRO A 107 -10.64 18.90 14.07
CA PRO A 107 -10.90 17.88 15.07
C PRO A 107 -9.92 18.12 16.21
N VAL A 108 -10.41 18.67 17.32
CA VAL A 108 -9.68 18.71 18.58
C VAL A 108 -9.25 17.27 18.85
N ALA A 109 -7.95 17.03 18.79
CA ALA A 109 -7.40 15.70 18.95
C ALA A 109 -7.96 15.09 20.26
N PRO A 110 -8.43 13.84 20.26
CA PRO A 110 -8.78 13.17 21.50
C PRO A 110 -7.56 13.28 22.43
N ALA A 111 -7.77 13.79 23.64
CA ALA A 111 -6.69 14.10 24.56
C ALA A 111 -5.74 12.90 24.65
N ALA A 112 -4.45 13.17 24.39
CA ALA A 112 -3.45 12.13 24.25
C ALA A 112 -3.55 11.15 25.43
N TRP A 113 -3.63 9.85 25.11
CA TRP A 113 -3.43 8.80 26.09
C TRP A 113 -2.06 9.02 26.73
N GLN A 114 -2.05 9.58 27.94
CA GLN A 114 -0.85 9.65 28.74
C GLN A 114 -0.47 8.21 29.09
N PRO A 115 0.70 7.71 28.69
CA PRO A 115 1.14 6.40 29.13
C PRO A 115 1.21 6.43 30.66
N ALA A 116 0.49 5.52 31.31
CA ALA A 116 0.56 5.38 32.76
C ALA A 116 2.03 5.20 33.16
N MET A 117 2.55 6.11 33.99
CA MET A 117 3.87 5.98 34.57
C MET A 117 3.92 4.66 35.33
N ASN A 118 4.66 3.69 34.80
CA ASN A 118 4.89 2.43 35.47
C ASN A 118 5.82 2.72 36.66
N PRO A 119 5.37 2.58 37.93
CA PRO A 119 6.24 2.85 39.06
C PRO A 119 7.36 1.81 39.08
N GLY A 120 8.61 2.27 39.02
CA GLY A 120 9.77 1.40 39.06
C GLY A 120 9.80 0.54 40.33
N PRO A 121 10.32 -0.70 40.27
CA PRO A 121 10.39 -1.58 41.44
C PRO A 121 11.20 -0.93 42.56
N PRO A 122 10.77 -1.06 43.83
CA PRO A 122 11.41 -0.38 44.95
C PRO A 122 12.81 -0.94 45.22
N ALA A 123 13.77 -0.05 45.42
CA ALA A 123 15.12 -0.40 45.83
C ALA A 123 15.16 -0.89 47.28
N MET A 124 15.91 -1.97 47.54
CA MET A 124 16.28 -2.47 48.86
C MET A 124 17.80 -2.76 48.87
N PRO A 125 18.47 -2.73 50.04
CA PRO A 125 19.80 -2.11 50.11
C PRO A 125 20.99 -3.02 49.77
N LEU A 126 22.13 -2.39 49.47
CA LEU A 126 23.43 -3.06 49.34
C LEU A 126 23.84 -3.78 50.63
N GLY A 127 24.06 -5.09 50.53
CA GLY A 127 24.80 -5.90 51.50
C GLY A 127 26.05 -6.48 50.85
N SER A 128 27.22 -6.18 51.41
CA SER A 128 28.53 -6.64 50.93
C SER A 128 28.90 -8.04 51.44
N THR A 129 29.50 -8.90 50.61
CA THR A 129 30.63 -9.79 51.00
C THR A 129 31.31 -10.47 49.78
N ASN A 130 32.58 -10.85 49.97
CA ASN A 130 33.54 -11.33 48.96
C ASN A 130 33.36 -12.80 48.49
N HIS A 131 33.80 -13.08 47.24
CA HIS A 131 34.63 -14.20 46.70
C HIS A 131 34.66 -15.64 47.32
N PRO A 132 35.20 -16.69 46.62
CA PRO A 132 35.20 -17.00 45.17
C PRO A 132 35.08 -18.53 44.79
N ALA A 133 34.91 -18.81 43.48
CA ALA A 133 35.43 -19.93 42.64
C ALA A 133 35.59 -21.42 43.09
N SER A 134 35.00 -22.36 42.32
CA SER A 134 35.62 -23.63 41.77
C SER A 134 34.62 -24.33 40.79
N GLN A 135 34.94 -24.59 39.51
CA GLN A 135 35.54 -25.81 38.91
C GLN A 135 34.72 -27.15 38.89
N ALA A 136 34.83 -27.83 37.73
CA ALA A 136 34.74 -29.28 37.45
C ALA A 136 33.39 -30.00 37.11
N GLN A 137 33.43 -30.68 35.95
CA GLN A 137 32.66 -31.87 35.49
C GLN A 137 33.12 -33.16 36.25
N PRO A 138 32.48 -34.38 36.16
CA PRO A 138 31.91 -35.03 34.97
C PRO A 138 30.64 -35.92 35.19
N SER A 139 30.55 -37.14 34.60
CA SER A 139 29.34 -37.68 33.93
C SER A 139 29.02 -39.20 34.10
N LEU A 140 27.83 -39.63 33.58
CA LEU A 140 27.36 -41.01 33.24
C LEU A 140 26.99 -41.98 34.41
N PRO A 141 26.33 -43.16 34.20
CA PRO A 141 25.82 -43.88 32.99
C PRO A 141 24.28 -44.18 33.02
N GLY A 142 23.61 -45.01 32.17
CA GLY A 142 23.94 -45.61 30.85
C GLY A 142 23.45 -47.07 30.58
N SER A 143 22.21 -47.31 30.10
CA SER A 143 21.65 -48.63 29.62
C SER A 143 20.35 -48.43 28.80
N GLY A 144 19.93 -49.20 27.78
CA GLY A 144 20.46 -50.41 27.11
C GLY A 144 19.68 -50.73 25.80
N VAL A 145 20.21 -51.65 24.98
CA VAL A 145 19.89 -52.00 23.56
C VAL A 145 18.82 -53.15 23.55
N PRO A 146 17.98 -53.47 22.50
CA PRO A 146 18.41 -53.63 21.10
C PRO A 146 17.45 -53.36 19.91
N SER A 147 18.10 -53.24 18.74
CA SER A 147 17.51 -53.20 17.39
C SER A 147 17.21 -54.60 16.82
N ILE A 148 16.27 -54.70 15.86
CA ILE A 148 16.00 -55.92 15.08
C ILE A 148 16.09 -55.62 13.56
N HIS A 149 16.41 -56.66 12.80
CA HIS A 149 16.92 -56.62 11.42
C HIS A 149 15.99 -56.11 10.31
N SER A 150 16.66 -55.63 9.27
CA SER A 150 16.20 -55.43 7.89
C SER A 150 15.59 -56.67 7.22
N MET A 151 14.56 -56.47 6.41
CA MET A 151 14.24 -57.33 5.26
C MET A 151 13.99 -56.49 4.01
N GLN A 152 14.69 -56.83 2.92
CA GLN A 152 14.40 -56.40 1.55
C GLN A 152 13.78 -57.57 0.78
N THR A 153 12.79 -57.31 -0.07
CA THR A 153 12.29 -58.19 -1.15
C THR A 153 11.36 -57.35 -2.07
N PRO A 154 11.05 -57.78 -3.32
CA PRO A 154 11.57 -57.03 -4.47
C PRO A 154 10.51 -56.37 -5.35
N ALA A 155 10.98 -55.65 -6.38
CA ALA A 155 10.16 -54.90 -7.32
C ALA A 155 9.28 -55.79 -8.23
N ALA A 156 8.06 -55.31 -8.50
CA ALA A 156 7.24 -55.73 -9.64
C ALA A 156 6.38 -54.53 -10.10
N SER A 157 6.79 -53.87 -11.18
CA SER A 157 6.05 -52.75 -11.79
C SER A 157 5.68 -53.08 -13.23
N MET A 158 4.39 -53.30 -13.48
CA MET A 158 3.82 -53.43 -14.83
C MET A 158 3.61 -52.04 -15.45
N PRO A 159 3.70 -51.89 -16.78
CA PRO A 159 3.58 -50.60 -17.45
C PRO A 159 2.12 -50.15 -17.65
N GLY A 160 1.82 -48.91 -17.28
CA GLY A 160 0.60 -48.18 -17.64
C GLY A 160 0.86 -47.17 -18.77
N PRO A 161 -0.16 -46.74 -19.54
CA PRO A 161 0.04 -46.17 -20.87
C PRO A 161 0.50 -44.71 -20.88
N SER A 162 1.37 -44.39 -21.84
CA SER A 162 1.81 -43.04 -22.18
C SER A 162 0.80 -42.30 -23.07
N LEU A 163 0.47 -41.06 -22.71
CA LEU A 163 -0.18 -40.06 -23.58
C LEU A 163 0.58 -38.71 -23.49
N PRO A 164 0.46 -37.81 -24.47
CA PRO A 164 1.62 -37.07 -24.97
C PRO A 164 1.95 -35.79 -24.21
N GLY A 165 3.23 -35.41 -24.27
CA GLY A 165 3.72 -34.20 -23.61
C GLY A 165 3.21 -32.91 -24.25
N GLN A 166 2.92 -31.92 -23.39
CA GLN A 166 3.04 -30.52 -23.73
C GLN A 166 4.28 -29.93 -23.05
N VAL A 167 5.01 -29.11 -23.79
CA VAL A 167 6.29 -28.54 -23.40
C VAL A 167 6.06 -27.40 -22.40
N LEU A 168 6.33 -27.64 -21.12
CA LEU A 168 6.52 -26.57 -20.15
C LEU A 168 8.01 -26.23 -20.06
N SER A 169 8.35 -25.11 -20.68
CA SER A 169 9.69 -24.53 -20.69
C SER A 169 10.13 -24.09 -19.29
N GLN A 170 11.36 -24.47 -18.94
CA GLN A 170 12.32 -23.77 -18.08
C GLN A 170 11.78 -23.03 -16.85
N ALA A 171 12.15 -23.54 -15.67
CA ALA A 171 11.88 -22.90 -14.38
C ALA A 171 12.42 -21.46 -14.32
N PRO A 172 11.66 -20.48 -13.80
CA PRO A 172 12.19 -19.17 -13.49
C PRO A 172 13.13 -19.28 -12.29
N SER A 173 14.36 -18.81 -12.49
CA SER A 173 15.34 -18.65 -11.41
C SER A 173 14.87 -17.65 -10.37
N THR A 174 15.48 -17.73 -9.18
CA THR A 174 15.29 -16.84 -8.03
C THR A 174 15.28 -15.36 -8.43
N ALA A 175 14.11 -14.73 -8.35
CA ALA A 175 13.96 -13.30 -8.62
C ALA A 175 14.36 -12.46 -7.39
N ASN A 176 15.37 -11.60 -7.56
CA ASN A 176 15.66 -10.52 -6.63
C ASN A 176 14.45 -9.57 -6.52
N PRO A 177 14.10 -9.06 -5.32
CA PRO A 177 13.27 -7.88 -5.21
C PRO A 177 14.08 -6.64 -5.63
N VAL A 178 13.42 -5.69 -6.29
CA VAL A 178 13.96 -4.39 -6.74
C VAL A 178 15.06 -4.48 -7.81
N GLY A 179 14.66 -4.84 -9.03
CA GLY A 179 15.36 -4.44 -10.26
C GLY A 179 14.49 -3.45 -11.04
N LEU A 180 14.88 -2.17 -11.09
CA LEU A 180 14.29 -1.21 -12.02
C LEU A 180 14.56 -1.67 -13.47
N PRO A 181 13.57 -1.68 -14.38
CA PRO A 181 13.81 -2.04 -15.77
C PRO A 181 14.69 -0.97 -16.44
N PRO A 182 15.72 -1.35 -17.23
CA PRO A 182 16.57 -0.38 -17.90
C PRO A 182 15.85 0.21 -19.12
N MET A 183 15.25 1.39 -18.96
CA MET A 183 15.12 2.35 -20.06
C MET A 183 16.33 3.28 -20.05
N ASN A 184 16.69 3.86 -21.21
CA ASN A 184 17.85 4.73 -21.43
C ASN A 184 18.14 5.70 -20.27
N GLN A 185 18.97 5.26 -19.32
CA GLN A 185 19.48 6.04 -18.22
C GLN A 185 20.99 6.16 -18.38
N THR A 186 21.46 7.41 -18.47
CA THR A 186 22.88 7.71 -18.43
C THR A 186 23.48 7.15 -17.15
N ARG A 187 24.57 6.38 -17.27
CA ARG A 187 25.28 5.82 -16.11
C ARG A 187 25.63 6.93 -15.11
N VAL A 188 25.35 6.69 -13.83
CA VAL A 188 25.67 7.63 -12.74
C VAL A 188 26.78 7.03 -11.87
N ASP A 189 27.92 7.73 -11.78
CA ASP A 189 29.05 7.33 -10.93
C ASP A 189 29.08 8.22 -9.67
N VAL A 190 28.86 7.62 -8.50
CA VAL A 190 28.92 8.28 -7.18
C VAL A 190 30.32 8.09 -6.60
N ASN A 191 30.94 9.17 -6.11
CA ASN A 191 32.29 9.12 -5.52
C ASN A 191 32.27 9.36 -4.00
N ASP A 192 32.87 8.46 -3.21
CA ASP A 192 32.86 8.47 -1.74
C ASP A 192 34.08 9.18 -1.14
N ALA A 193 33.92 10.43 -0.71
CA ALA A 193 34.98 11.22 -0.08
C ALA A 193 34.42 12.27 0.92
N ALA A 194 33.67 11.80 1.93
CA ALA A 194 33.04 12.65 2.94
C ALA A 194 34.05 13.52 3.73
N ARG A 195 33.99 14.84 3.58
CA ARG A 195 34.86 15.83 4.22
C ARG A 195 34.14 17.16 4.48
N ALA A 196 34.75 18.03 5.29
CA ALA A 196 34.18 19.33 5.69
C ALA A 196 34.00 20.29 4.49
N ILE A 197 33.02 21.18 4.62
CA ILE A 197 32.46 21.99 3.54
C ILE A 197 32.67 23.49 3.85
N GLY A 198 32.91 24.31 2.82
CA GLY A 198 33.07 25.76 2.94
C GLY A 198 31.75 26.50 3.20
N THR A 199 31.81 27.84 3.23
CA THR A 199 30.64 28.71 3.45
C THR A 199 29.56 28.52 2.39
N GLN A 200 28.33 28.23 2.83
CA GLN A 200 27.18 27.97 1.95
C GLN A 200 26.05 28.98 2.20
N MET A 201 25.27 29.27 1.16
CA MET A 201 23.96 29.90 1.31
C MET A 201 22.91 28.81 1.51
N ALA A 202 22.54 28.53 2.75
CA ALA A 202 21.41 27.66 3.05
C ALA A 202 20.10 28.36 2.66
N ALA A 203 19.31 27.75 1.78
CA ALA A 203 18.00 28.25 1.40
C ALA A 203 17.01 28.11 2.57
N THR A 204 16.89 29.13 3.42
CA THR A 204 15.77 29.20 4.37
C THR A 204 14.47 29.34 3.58
N GLN A 205 13.52 28.42 3.73
CA GLN A 205 12.21 28.56 3.10
C GLN A 205 11.47 29.79 3.63
N LYS A 206 11.59 30.91 2.91
CA LYS A 206 10.65 32.02 3.05
C LYS A 206 9.38 31.65 2.32
N GLY A 207 8.29 31.53 3.07
CA GLY A 207 6.94 31.43 2.52
C GLY A 207 6.54 32.71 1.81
N PHE A 208 5.43 32.64 1.05
CA PHE A 208 4.85 33.82 0.42
C PHE A 208 4.36 34.81 1.49
N LEU A 209 4.64 36.10 1.28
CA LEU A 209 4.14 37.17 2.14
C LEU A 209 2.69 37.54 1.75
N PRO A 210 1.85 38.01 2.69
CA PRO A 210 0.54 38.55 2.38
C PRO A 210 0.63 39.72 1.38
N TYR A 211 -0.36 39.84 0.49
CA TYR A 211 -0.38 40.85 -0.58
C TYR A 211 -0.13 42.27 -0.07
N ASP A 212 -0.71 42.66 1.06
CA ASP A 212 -0.57 44.00 1.64
C ASP A 212 0.88 44.36 2.00
N GLN A 213 1.71 43.35 2.28
CA GLN A 213 3.16 43.51 2.56
C GLN A 213 4.00 43.55 1.27
N LEU A 214 3.42 43.12 0.14
CA LEU A 214 4.05 43.09 -1.19
C LEU A 214 3.55 44.21 -2.12
N ALA A 215 2.44 44.88 -1.80
CA ALA A 215 1.82 45.89 -2.66
C ALA A 215 2.75 47.06 -3.05
N GLY A 216 3.74 47.37 -2.20
CA GLY A 216 4.79 48.36 -2.48
C GLY A 216 6.00 47.84 -3.26
N ASN A 217 6.08 46.54 -3.57
CA ASN A 217 7.21 45.89 -4.24
C ASN A 217 6.75 45.06 -5.45
N PRO A 218 6.47 45.70 -6.61
CA PRO A 218 5.98 45.01 -7.80
C PRO A 218 6.99 44.01 -8.39
N GLN A 219 8.29 44.16 -8.09
CA GLN A 219 9.32 43.22 -8.55
C GLN A 219 9.25 41.89 -7.77
N GLN A 220 9.10 41.94 -6.44
CA GLN A 220 8.87 40.74 -5.64
C GLN A 220 7.55 40.08 -5.99
N LEU A 221 6.46 40.85 -6.18
CA LEU A 221 5.16 40.31 -6.56
C LEU A 221 5.20 39.56 -7.90
N ALA A 222 5.94 40.07 -8.89
CA ALA A 222 6.14 39.39 -10.17
C ALA A 222 6.97 38.10 -10.03
N ALA A 223 8.00 38.10 -9.17
CA ALA A 223 8.80 36.91 -8.89
C ALA A 223 7.99 35.82 -8.16
N ASP A 224 7.19 36.21 -7.16
CA ASP A 224 6.32 35.31 -6.42
C ASP A 224 5.21 34.72 -7.31
N TYR A 225 4.62 35.54 -8.19
CA TYR A 225 3.66 35.08 -9.20
C TYR A 225 4.28 34.06 -10.17
N GLU A 226 5.46 34.35 -10.73
CA GLU A 226 6.13 33.39 -11.62
C GLU A 226 6.48 32.10 -10.89
N ARG A 227 7.00 32.18 -9.65
CA ARG A 227 7.25 31.00 -8.80
C ARG A 227 5.98 30.15 -8.62
N LEU A 228 4.84 30.79 -8.36
CA LEU A 228 3.55 30.10 -8.21
C LEU A 228 3.03 29.52 -9.54
N ARG A 229 3.12 30.26 -10.66
CA ARG A 229 2.72 29.81 -11.99
C ARG A 229 3.49 28.56 -12.42
N LEU A 230 4.82 28.60 -12.26
CA LEU A 230 5.71 27.48 -12.54
C LEU A 230 5.37 26.27 -11.66
N SER A 231 5.21 26.48 -10.35
CA SER A 231 4.84 25.43 -9.40
C SER A 231 3.48 24.79 -9.70
N HIS A 232 2.50 25.56 -10.18
CA HIS A 232 1.20 25.06 -10.60
C HIS A 232 1.25 24.28 -11.92
N GLU A 233 1.95 24.80 -12.95
CA GLU A 233 2.13 24.11 -14.23
C GLU A 233 2.80 22.74 -14.05
N LEU A 234 3.83 22.69 -13.20
CA LEU A 234 4.57 21.47 -12.90
C LEU A 234 3.73 20.47 -12.11
N GLY A 235 3.04 20.91 -11.06
CA GLY A 235 2.09 20.06 -10.33
C GLY A 235 1.09 19.39 -11.26
N ARG A 236 0.53 20.14 -12.23
CA ARG A 236 -0.42 19.59 -13.21
C ARG A 236 0.21 18.59 -14.19
N GLU A 237 1.45 18.80 -14.64
CA GLU A 237 2.13 17.86 -15.55
C GLU A 237 2.47 16.51 -14.88
N ILE A 238 2.73 16.51 -13.56
CA ILE A 238 3.22 15.32 -12.83
C ILE A 238 2.13 14.61 -11.99
N ALA A 239 1.07 15.30 -11.55
CA ALA A 239 0.09 14.76 -10.60
C ALA A 239 -0.68 13.51 -11.05
N LEU A 240 -0.82 13.29 -12.36
CA LEU A 240 -1.55 12.15 -12.91
C LEU A 240 -0.65 10.93 -13.18
N GLU A 241 0.67 11.03 -12.94
CA GLU A 241 1.60 9.96 -13.27
C GLU A 241 1.67 8.89 -12.17
N ARG A 242 1.28 7.67 -12.54
CA ARG A 242 1.23 6.49 -11.64
C ARG A 242 2.46 5.58 -11.79
N ASP A 243 3.27 5.77 -12.82
CA ASP A 243 4.55 5.06 -12.94
C ASP A 243 5.72 5.89 -12.37
N LEU A 244 6.40 5.37 -11.34
CA LEU A 244 7.50 6.08 -10.67
C LEU A 244 8.65 6.47 -11.63
N PRO A 245 9.25 5.57 -12.44
CA PRO A 245 10.24 5.95 -13.44
C PRO A 245 9.77 7.08 -14.38
N THR A 246 8.55 7.00 -14.88
CA THR A 246 7.97 8.02 -15.76
C THR A 246 7.76 9.36 -15.04
N LEU A 247 7.32 9.33 -13.77
CA LEU A 247 7.19 10.50 -12.91
C LEU A 247 8.55 11.18 -12.69
N LEU A 248 9.60 10.43 -12.34
CA LEU A 248 10.95 10.96 -12.13
C LEU A 248 11.51 11.61 -13.42
N ASN A 249 11.31 10.97 -14.57
CA ASN A 249 11.71 11.54 -15.87
C ASN A 249 10.94 12.84 -16.18
N LYS A 250 9.62 12.86 -15.94
CA LYS A 250 8.80 14.09 -16.10
C LYS A 250 9.27 15.21 -15.19
N ILE A 251 9.66 14.92 -13.94
CA ILE A 251 10.23 15.90 -13.00
C ILE A 251 11.56 16.46 -13.52
N LEU A 252 12.49 15.61 -14.01
CA LEU A 252 13.75 16.10 -14.58
C LEU A 252 13.54 16.96 -15.83
N MET A 253 12.73 16.49 -16.79
CA MET A 253 12.39 17.27 -17.99
C MET A 253 11.75 18.62 -17.64
N SER A 254 10.86 18.61 -16.65
CA SER A 254 10.19 19.77 -16.09
C SER A 254 11.16 20.82 -15.52
N VAL A 255 12.09 20.39 -14.66
CA VAL A 255 13.12 21.27 -14.10
C VAL A 255 13.99 21.89 -15.20
N PHE A 256 14.35 21.11 -16.22
CA PHE A 256 15.20 21.54 -17.33
C PHE A 256 14.57 22.60 -18.26
N LYS A 257 13.24 22.78 -18.21
CA LYS A 257 12.53 23.87 -18.90
C LYS A 257 12.87 25.24 -18.32
N PHE A 258 13.09 25.31 -17.00
CA PHE A 258 13.24 26.56 -16.26
C PHE A 258 14.67 26.81 -15.79
N VAL A 259 15.43 25.76 -15.54
CA VAL A 259 16.81 25.81 -15.03
C VAL A 259 17.77 25.39 -16.12
N ARG A 260 18.80 26.19 -16.39
CA ARG A 260 19.87 25.91 -17.37
C ARG A 260 20.93 24.94 -16.82
N ALA A 261 20.48 23.78 -16.34
CA ALA A 261 21.37 22.67 -15.98
C ALA A 261 21.79 21.89 -17.23
N ASP A 262 23.03 21.40 -17.25
CA ASP A 262 23.56 20.53 -18.31
C ASP A 262 23.25 19.06 -18.01
N ARG A 263 23.32 18.66 -16.74
CA ARG A 263 23.08 17.29 -16.27
C ARG A 263 22.24 17.32 -14.99
N GLY A 264 21.44 16.29 -14.80
CA GLY A 264 20.53 16.18 -13.66
C GLY A 264 20.23 14.72 -13.32
N VAL A 265 20.09 14.44 -12.02
CA VAL A 265 19.83 13.10 -11.50
C VAL A 265 18.87 13.21 -10.34
N ILE A 266 17.84 12.37 -10.30
CA ILE A 266 17.06 12.13 -9.09
C ILE A 266 17.58 10.85 -8.44
N PHE A 267 18.05 10.98 -7.21
CA PHE A 267 18.30 9.86 -6.33
C PHE A 267 17.09 9.64 -5.44
N LEU A 268 16.67 8.38 -5.30
CA LEU A 268 15.71 7.96 -4.28
C LEU A 268 16.44 7.21 -3.17
N ARG A 269 15.87 7.23 -1.97
CA ARG A 269 16.38 6.48 -0.83
C ARG A 269 15.76 5.09 -0.81
N ASP A 270 16.60 4.06 -0.78
CA ASP A 270 16.15 2.67 -0.64
C ASP A 270 15.76 2.33 0.82
N PRO A 271 15.13 1.17 1.09
CA PRO A 271 14.77 0.76 2.45
C PRO A 271 15.96 0.58 3.41
N ALA A 272 17.19 0.41 2.90
CA ALA A 272 18.41 0.37 3.70
C ALA A 272 18.95 1.79 4.00
N GLY A 273 18.28 2.84 3.52
CA GLY A 273 18.62 4.23 3.73
C GLY A 273 19.66 4.79 2.75
N LYS A 274 20.06 4.04 1.72
CA LYS A 274 21.08 4.41 0.73
C LYS A 274 20.43 5.15 -0.46
N LEU A 275 21.13 6.15 -1.00
CA LEU A 275 20.73 6.79 -2.25
C LEU A 275 21.04 5.91 -3.46
N VAL A 276 20.03 5.69 -4.31
CA VAL A 276 20.12 5.02 -5.61
C VAL A 276 19.59 5.93 -6.71
N PRO A 277 20.21 5.99 -7.90
CA PRO A 277 19.70 6.79 -9.01
C PRO A 277 18.37 6.20 -9.49
N GLY A 278 17.31 7.02 -9.52
CA GLY A 278 15.99 6.66 -10.03
C GLY A 278 15.73 7.18 -11.45
N ALA A 279 16.29 8.34 -11.80
CA ALA A 279 16.28 8.90 -13.16
C ALA A 279 17.49 9.82 -13.39
N SER A 280 17.89 9.99 -14.64
CA SER A 280 19.00 10.84 -15.07
C SER A 280 18.68 11.52 -16.40
N LEU A 281 19.12 12.76 -16.59
CA LEU A 281 18.92 13.53 -17.82
C LEU A 281 20.18 14.36 -18.14
N ARG A 282 20.56 14.41 -19.42
CA ARG A 282 21.56 15.35 -19.95
C ARG A 282 20.94 16.22 -21.03
N ARG A 283 21.24 17.52 -21.02
CA ARG A 283 20.78 18.49 -22.04
C ARG A 283 21.41 18.23 -23.41
N ASP A 284 22.62 17.68 -23.42
CA ASP A 284 23.34 17.30 -24.64
C ASP A 284 22.84 16.01 -25.30
N GLY A 285 21.94 15.26 -24.64
CA GLY A 285 21.41 13.99 -25.13
C GLY A 285 22.43 12.84 -25.20
N THR A 286 23.63 13.00 -24.64
CA THR A 286 24.68 11.97 -24.68
C THR A 286 24.46 10.91 -23.59
N GLU A 287 25.04 9.73 -23.80
CA GLU A 287 25.07 8.65 -22.80
C GLU A 287 26.32 8.68 -21.91
N THR A 288 27.11 9.77 -21.96
CA THR A 288 28.37 9.85 -21.19
C THR A 288 28.08 9.97 -19.69
N PRO A 289 28.77 9.19 -18.82
CA PRO A 289 28.39 9.08 -17.41
C PRO A 289 28.32 10.43 -16.67
N ILE A 290 27.30 10.59 -15.81
CA ILE A 290 27.17 11.73 -14.91
C ILE A 290 27.89 11.38 -13.60
N THR A 291 28.89 12.17 -13.23
CA THR A 291 29.61 11.99 -11.96
C THR A 291 29.05 12.94 -10.89
N VAL A 292 28.73 12.42 -9.71
CA VAL A 292 28.15 13.22 -8.61
C VAL A 292 28.99 13.14 -7.32
N SER A 293 28.82 14.11 -6.43
CA SER A 293 29.51 14.16 -5.14
C SER A 293 28.64 13.63 -4.00
N SER A 294 29.03 12.50 -3.40
CA SER A 294 28.39 11.99 -2.17
C SER A 294 28.40 13.01 -1.05
N THR A 295 29.47 13.81 -0.92
CA THR A 295 29.64 14.82 0.12
C THR A 295 28.56 15.91 0.06
N ILE A 296 28.18 16.37 -1.14
CA ILE A 296 27.13 17.37 -1.31
C ILE A 296 25.75 16.73 -1.02
N MET A 297 25.48 15.53 -1.55
CA MET A 297 24.22 14.83 -1.29
C MET A 297 24.01 14.52 0.19
N ASN A 298 25.03 14.00 0.88
CA ASN A 298 24.98 13.70 2.31
C ASN A 298 24.80 14.95 3.17
N HIS A 299 25.38 16.08 2.76
CA HIS A 299 25.15 17.36 3.43
C HIS A 299 23.72 17.86 3.22
N VAL A 300 23.18 17.81 2.00
CA VAL A 300 21.78 18.17 1.71
C VAL A 300 20.79 17.32 2.51
N ILE A 301 21.08 16.01 2.66
CA ILE A 301 20.32 15.12 3.54
C ILE A 301 20.44 15.57 5.01
N LYS A 302 21.65 15.84 5.50
CA LYS A 302 21.91 16.20 6.90
C LYS A 302 21.25 17.52 7.30
N GLU A 303 21.43 18.58 6.51
CA GLU A 303 20.93 19.92 6.82
C GLU A 303 19.47 20.15 6.36
N ARG A 304 18.86 19.19 5.64
CA ARG A 304 17.50 19.28 5.06
C ARG A 304 17.27 20.54 4.20
N ALA A 305 18.33 21.09 3.62
CA ALA A 305 18.30 22.35 2.88
C ALA A 305 18.90 22.20 1.48
N THR A 306 18.37 22.97 0.53
CA THR A 306 18.98 23.11 -0.80
C THR A 306 20.33 23.80 -0.70
N VAL A 307 21.31 23.25 -1.42
CA VAL A 307 22.64 23.82 -1.60
C VAL A 307 22.78 24.37 -3.02
N LEU A 308 23.27 25.61 -3.13
CA LEU A 308 23.80 26.21 -4.35
C LEU A 308 25.31 26.37 -4.22
N THR A 309 26.05 25.96 -5.23
CA THR A 309 27.51 26.17 -5.36
C THR A 309 27.84 26.76 -6.73
N HIS A 310 28.65 27.81 -6.74
CA HIS A 310 29.04 28.54 -7.95
C HIS A 310 30.38 28.05 -8.52
N ASP A 311 31.23 27.49 -7.65
CA ASP A 311 32.42 26.73 -7.98
C ASP A 311 32.49 25.51 -7.03
N ALA A 312 32.01 24.35 -7.49
CA ALA A 312 31.98 23.16 -6.64
C ALA A 312 33.39 22.64 -6.33
N ALA A 313 34.40 22.98 -7.15
CA ALA A 313 35.78 22.65 -6.87
C ALA A 313 36.31 23.49 -5.70
N MET A 314 36.04 24.79 -5.66
CA MET A 314 36.46 25.71 -4.59
C MET A 314 35.64 25.56 -3.30
N ASP A 315 34.31 25.54 -3.38
CA ASP A 315 33.41 25.50 -2.21
C ASP A 315 33.59 24.21 -1.37
N PHE A 316 34.07 23.14 -2.02
CA PHE A 316 34.35 21.84 -1.42
C PHE A 316 35.86 21.47 -1.44
N ALA A 317 36.74 22.45 -1.73
CA ALA A 317 38.20 22.27 -1.89
C ALA A 317 38.99 21.92 -0.62
N ALA A 318 38.36 21.83 0.55
CA ALA A 318 39.02 21.59 1.85
C ALA A 318 39.80 20.24 1.94
N SER A 319 39.79 19.48 0.85
CA SER A 319 40.38 18.17 0.65
C SER A 319 41.74 18.25 -0.07
N LYS A 320 42.85 18.38 0.67
CA LYS A 320 44.17 18.10 0.08
C LYS A 320 44.21 16.67 -0.47
N GLY A 321 44.49 16.55 -1.78
CA GLY A 321 44.65 15.29 -2.51
C GLY A 321 43.38 14.77 -3.20
N LYS A 322 43.48 14.61 -4.53
CA LYS A 322 42.47 14.03 -5.46
C LYS A 322 41.24 14.88 -5.82
N SER A 323 41.41 16.19 -6.01
CA SER A 323 40.44 17.02 -6.75
C SER A 323 40.61 16.90 -8.27
N MET A 324 40.40 15.70 -8.84
CA MET A 324 40.36 15.49 -10.30
C MET A 324 38.93 15.45 -10.88
N ILE A 325 37.93 15.20 -10.04
CA ILE A 325 36.54 14.97 -10.44
C ILE A 325 35.69 16.25 -10.32
N LEU A 326 35.95 17.08 -9.31
CA LEU A 326 35.32 18.41 -9.20
C LEU A 326 35.63 19.31 -10.40
N ASN A 327 36.72 19.06 -11.13
CA ASN A 327 37.07 19.75 -12.37
C ASN A 327 36.06 19.53 -13.54
N ARG A 328 34.99 18.75 -13.34
CA ARG A 328 33.86 18.56 -14.29
C ARG A 328 32.51 19.05 -13.74
N ILE A 329 32.47 19.61 -12.53
CA ILE A 329 31.27 20.16 -11.90
C ILE A 329 31.62 21.60 -11.57
N SER A 330 31.32 22.51 -12.49
CA SER A 330 31.67 23.92 -12.32
C SER A 330 30.66 24.60 -11.40
N SER A 331 29.37 24.35 -11.56
CA SER A 331 28.34 24.82 -10.61
C SER A 331 27.25 23.77 -10.43
N ALA A 332 26.54 23.82 -9.30
CA ALA A 332 25.46 22.87 -8.99
C ALA A 332 24.37 23.44 -8.07
N ILE A 333 23.14 22.95 -8.25
CA ILE A 333 22.05 23.05 -7.28
C ILE A 333 21.68 21.63 -6.85
N VAL A 334 21.70 21.37 -5.55
CA VAL A 334 21.34 20.06 -5.00
C VAL A 334 20.27 20.26 -3.92
N ALA A 335 19.07 19.72 -4.15
CA ALA A 335 17.90 19.93 -3.31
C ALA A 335 17.39 18.61 -2.70
N PRO A 336 16.91 18.61 -1.45
CA PRO A 336 16.31 17.42 -0.85
C PRO A 336 14.91 17.20 -1.41
N LEU A 337 14.57 15.95 -1.72
CA LEU A 337 13.20 15.55 -2.01
C LEU A 337 12.57 15.13 -0.69
N LEU A 338 11.82 16.05 -0.07
CA LEU A 338 11.23 15.87 1.24
C LEU A 338 9.72 16.11 1.26
N HIS A 339 9.03 15.41 2.15
CA HIS A 339 7.62 15.62 2.48
C HIS A 339 7.41 15.19 3.94
N ASN A 340 6.61 15.92 4.71
CA ASN A 340 6.36 15.66 6.15
C ASN A 340 7.64 15.35 6.96
N ASP A 341 8.69 16.15 6.78
CA ASP A 341 10.05 15.99 7.31
C ASP A 341 10.85 14.75 6.86
N ASP A 342 10.23 13.77 6.19
CA ASP A 342 10.91 12.59 5.65
C ASP A 342 11.66 12.89 4.35
N ILE A 343 12.87 12.35 4.25
CA ILE A 343 13.76 12.54 3.09
C ILE A 343 13.66 11.31 2.19
N LEU A 344 12.91 11.47 1.11
CA LEU A 344 12.65 10.46 0.09
C LEU A 344 13.80 10.33 -0.90
N GLY A 345 14.61 11.38 -1.06
CA GLY A 345 15.67 11.42 -2.06
C GLY A 345 16.39 12.76 -2.17
N VAL A 346 17.14 12.92 -3.26
CA VAL A 346 17.89 14.13 -3.61
C VAL A 346 17.74 14.42 -5.10
N LEU A 347 17.40 15.65 -5.46
CA LEU A 347 17.47 16.20 -6.81
C LEU A 347 18.82 16.88 -7.00
N TRP A 348 19.65 16.32 -7.88
CA TRP A 348 20.93 16.86 -8.32
C TRP A 348 20.78 17.56 -9.66
N LEU A 349 21.32 18.77 -9.78
CA LEU A 349 21.44 19.52 -11.03
C LEU A 349 22.82 20.16 -11.09
N ASP A 350 23.52 20.05 -12.21
CA ASP A 350 24.81 20.71 -12.38
C ASP A 350 25.03 21.29 -13.78
N SER A 351 26.12 22.07 -13.91
CA SER A 351 26.61 22.61 -15.16
C SER A 351 28.13 22.55 -15.22
N GLU A 352 28.66 22.42 -16.44
CA GLU A 352 30.08 22.55 -16.75
C GLU A 352 30.50 24.04 -16.87
N THR A 353 29.53 24.97 -16.80
CA THR A 353 29.77 26.42 -16.73
C THR A 353 29.85 26.90 -15.27
N LEU A 354 30.87 27.70 -14.94
CA LEU A 354 31.04 28.33 -13.63
C LEU A 354 29.93 29.36 -13.38
N ALA A 355 29.42 29.42 -12.14
CA ALA A 355 28.35 30.33 -11.73
C ALA A 355 27.10 30.36 -12.63
N GLN A 356 26.77 29.25 -13.32
CA GLN A 356 25.62 29.14 -14.22
C GLN A 356 24.28 29.34 -13.49
N PHE A 357 24.23 28.96 -12.22
CA PHE A 357 23.05 29.07 -11.37
C PHE A 357 23.09 30.32 -10.49
N GLN A 358 21.92 30.88 -10.24
CA GLN A 358 21.70 32.06 -9.41
C GLN A 358 20.73 31.71 -8.27
N GLN A 359 20.62 32.58 -7.25
CA GLN A 359 19.73 32.36 -6.11
C GLN A 359 18.26 32.11 -6.53
N LYS A 360 17.76 32.82 -7.53
CA LYS A 360 16.41 32.60 -8.10
C LYS A 360 16.21 31.17 -8.63
N ASP A 361 17.26 30.56 -9.18
CA ASP A 361 17.18 29.21 -9.76
C ASP A 361 17.14 28.18 -8.62
N MET A 362 17.90 28.41 -7.55
CA MET A 362 17.83 27.64 -6.31
C MET A 362 16.43 27.71 -5.66
N GLU A 363 15.78 28.87 -5.64
CA GLU A 363 14.42 29.05 -5.11
C GLU A 363 13.36 28.31 -5.94
N ILE A 364 13.48 28.32 -7.27
CA ILE A 364 12.66 27.51 -8.18
C ILE A 364 12.89 26.03 -7.90
N VAL A 365 14.14 25.54 -7.93
CA VAL A 365 14.49 24.13 -7.71
C VAL A 365 14.01 23.64 -6.35
N THR A 366 14.16 24.44 -5.29
CA THR A 366 13.67 24.10 -3.94
C THR A 366 12.15 23.91 -3.92
N SER A 367 11.42 24.74 -4.66
CA SER A 367 9.96 24.66 -4.76
C SER A 367 9.51 23.41 -5.54
N ILE A 368 10.21 23.12 -6.64
CA ILE A 368 9.96 21.91 -7.44
C ILE A 368 10.31 20.65 -6.65
N ALA A 369 11.41 20.64 -5.90
CA ALA A 369 11.85 19.50 -5.09
C ALA A 369 10.84 19.16 -3.97
N ALA A 370 10.24 20.18 -3.34
CA ALA A 370 9.18 19.98 -2.34
C ALA A 370 7.91 19.36 -2.95
N GLN A 371 7.46 19.84 -4.11
CA GLN A 371 6.32 19.24 -4.82
C GLN A 371 6.63 17.83 -5.33
N ALA A 372 7.83 17.64 -5.92
CA ALA A 372 8.30 16.35 -6.38
C ALA A 372 8.35 15.33 -5.25
N GLY A 373 8.80 15.73 -4.04
CA GLY A 373 8.75 14.89 -2.85
C GLY A 373 7.34 14.36 -2.58
N MET A 374 6.35 15.26 -2.49
CA MET A 374 4.94 14.89 -2.30
C MET A 374 4.43 13.90 -3.36
N PHE A 375 4.68 14.16 -4.65
CA PHE A 375 4.21 13.25 -5.72
C PHE A 375 4.95 11.92 -5.77
N ILE A 376 6.24 11.90 -5.43
CA ILE A 376 7.04 10.67 -5.31
C ILE A 376 6.48 9.80 -4.18
N GLU A 377 6.16 10.39 -3.03
CA GLU A 377 5.55 9.66 -1.91
C GLU A 377 4.17 9.12 -2.28
N ILE A 378 3.29 9.94 -2.87
CA ILE A 378 1.96 9.49 -3.35
C ILE A 378 2.09 8.30 -4.31
N ASN A 379 3.08 8.31 -5.20
CA ASN A 379 3.33 7.22 -6.13
C ASN A 379 3.81 5.94 -5.42
N ILE A 380 4.76 6.07 -4.49
CA ILE A 380 5.29 4.95 -3.68
C ILE A 380 4.18 4.34 -2.80
N LEU A 381 3.41 5.17 -2.09
CA LEU A 381 2.27 4.74 -1.27
C LEU A 381 1.18 4.10 -2.12
N GLY A 382 0.85 4.68 -3.27
CA GLY A 382 -0.13 4.13 -4.21
C GLY A 382 0.24 2.72 -4.69
N ARG A 383 1.51 2.48 -5.04
CA ARG A 383 2.01 1.14 -5.36
C ARG A 383 1.92 0.19 -4.18
N LYS A 384 2.34 0.61 -2.98
CA LYS A 384 2.30 -0.22 -1.77
C LYS A 384 0.87 -0.66 -1.43
N ILE A 385 -0.10 0.25 -1.49
CA ILE A 385 -1.52 -0.04 -1.29
C ILE A 385 -2.03 -1.01 -2.37
N GLN A 386 -1.64 -0.83 -3.63
CA GLN A 386 -2.04 -1.73 -4.72
C GLN A 386 -1.45 -3.15 -4.53
N GLU A 387 -0.19 -3.28 -4.13
CA GLU A 387 0.44 -4.56 -3.80
C GLU A 387 -0.26 -5.26 -2.61
N GLU A 388 -0.60 -4.50 -1.57
CA GLU A 388 -1.33 -5.01 -0.40
C GLU A 388 -2.73 -5.49 -0.78
N ILE A 389 -3.48 -4.74 -1.59
CA ILE A 389 -4.80 -5.15 -2.13
C ILE A 389 -4.68 -6.44 -2.94
N ILE A 390 -3.70 -6.54 -3.85
CA ILE A 390 -3.50 -7.74 -4.68
C ILE A 390 -3.13 -8.95 -3.84
N ASN A 391 -2.27 -8.78 -2.83
CA ASN A 391 -1.92 -9.86 -1.91
C ASN A 391 -3.13 -10.29 -1.07
N ARG A 392 -3.87 -9.34 -0.50
CA ARG A 392 -5.11 -9.60 0.25
C ARG A 392 -6.14 -10.35 -0.60
N GLU A 393 -6.38 -9.93 -1.84
CA GLU A 393 -7.34 -10.61 -2.72
C GLU A 393 -6.90 -12.05 -3.06
N ARG A 394 -5.59 -12.29 -3.25
CA ARG A 394 -5.08 -13.67 -3.48
C ARG A 394 -5.28 -14.56 -2.26
N PHE A 395 -5.00 -14.05 -1.06
CA PHE A 395 -5.13 -14.84 0.17
C PHE A 395 -6.59 -15.04 0.59
N SER A 396 -7.45 -14.01 0.55
CA SER A 396 -8.88 -14.15 0.87
C SER A 396 -9.68 -15.06 -0.07
N ARG A 397 -9.16 -15.40 -1.26
CA ARG A 397 -9.79 -16.39 -2.15
C ARG A 397 -9.40 -17.84 -1.83
N LEU A 398 -8.34 -18.07 -1.05
CA LEU A 398 -7.70 -19.38 -0.88
C LEU A 398 -7.53 -19.80 0.58
N LEU A 399 -7.73 -18.89 1.53
CA LEU A 399 -7.51 -19.09 2.97
C LEU A 399 -8.71 -18.53 3.74
N SER A 400 -9.02 -19.11 4.91
CA SER A 400 -10.00 -18.51 5.83
C SER A 400 -9.55 -17.12 6.28
N PRO A 401 -10.46 -16.22 6.70
CA PRO A 401 -10.10 -14.87 7.12
C PRO A 401 -9.00 -14.82 8.19
N ASN A 402 -9.10 -15.69 9.20
CA ASN A 402 -8.12 -15.82 10.29
C ASN A 402 -6.73 -16.25 9.78
N VAL A 403 -6.68 -17.16 8.80
CA VAL A 403 -5.42 -17.63 8.23
C VAL A 403 -4.84 -16.59 7.27
N ALA A 404 -5.68 -15.92 6.46
CA ALA A 404 -5.25 -14.83 5.59
C ALA A 404 -4.66 -13.65 6.40
N GLU A 405 -5.28 -13.27 7.51
CA GLU A 405 -4.78 -12.24 8.42
C GLU A 405 -3.41 -12.62 9.03
N ARG A 406 -3.24 -13.89 9.43
CA ARG A 406 -1.93 -14.40 9.89
C ARG A 406 -0.85 -14.37 8.82
N VAL A 407 -1.19 -14.61 7.55
CA VAL A 407 -0.23 -14.44 6.44
C VAL A 407 0.10 -12.97 6.22
N MET A 408 -0.89 -12.08 6.26
CA MET A 408 -0.71 -10.64 6.01
C MET A 408 0.05 -9.92 7.13
N SER A 409 -0.15 -10.30 8.38
CA SER A 409 0.57 -9.79 9.56
C SER A 409 2.01 -10.30 9.67
N GLY A 410 2.37 -11.31 8.89
CA GLY A 410 3.69 -11.97 8.96
C GLY A 410 3.81 -13.01 10.08
N GLU A 411 2.75 -13.30 10.84
CA GLU A 411 2.72 -14.39 11.81
C GLU A 411 2.88 -15.78 11.13
N LEU A 412 2.49 -15.89 9.85
CA LEU A 412 2.55 -17.11 9.06
C LEU A 412 3.34 -16.94 7.75
N GLU A 413 4.59 -17.41 7.73
CA GLU A 413 5.41 -17.44 6.50
C GLU A 413 4.90 -18.48 5.48
N VAL A 414 4.25 -18.03 4.41
CA VAL A 414 3.93 -18.88 3.24
C VAL A 414 5.13 -18.91 2.29
N LYS A 415 6.02 -19.89 2.48
CA LYS A 415 7.22 -20.06 1.63
C LYS A 415 6.86 -20.57 0.24
N LYS A 416 7.39 -19.93 -0.81
CA LYS A 416 7.34 -20.43 -2.20
C LYS A 416 8.06 -21.79 -2.25
N GLY A 417 7.29 -22.85 -2.51
CA GLY A 417 7.74 -24.25 -2.43
C GLY A 417 6.89 -25.11 -1.49
N GLY A 418 6.09 -24.49 -0.61
CA GLY A 418 5.27 -25.19 0.37
C GLY A 418 6.07 -25.73 1.57
N SER A 419 5.35 -26.30 2.53
CA SER A 419 5.93 -27.05 3.66
C SER A 419 5.24 -28.41 3.75
N LEU A 420 6.01 -29.46 4.05
CA LEU A 420 5.45 -30.79 4.24
C LEU A 420 4.70 -30.85 5.58
N GLN A 421 3.38 -30.90 5.52
CA GLN A 421 2.53 -31.16 6.68
C GLN A 421 2.41 -32.67 6.89
N GLN A 422 2.78 -33.15 8.08
CA GLN A 422 2.81 -34.59 8.41
C GLN A 422 1.41 -35.18 8.65
N SER A 423 0.44 -34.35 9.01
CA SER A 423 -0.95 -34.72 9.19
C SER A 423 -1.85 -33.61 8.67
N VAL A 424 -2.79 -33.98 7.80
CA VAL A 424 -3.80 -33.10 7.22
C VAL A 424 -5.10 -33.87 7.19
N THR A 425 -6.17 -33.29 7.73
CA THR A 425 -7.53 -33.80 7.58
C THR A 425 -8.12 -33.22 6.30
N VAL A 426 -8.60 -34.09 5.42
CA VAL A 426 -9.20 -33.71 4.12
C VAL A 426 -10.70 -33.91 4.18
N PHE A 427 -11.45 -32.86 3.87
CA PHE A 427 -12.89 -32.87 3.68
C PHE A 427 -13.22 -32.83 2.20
N ASN A 428 -14.21 -33.64 1.80
CA ASN A 428 -14.83 -33.56 0.47
C ASN A 428 -16.35 -33.66 0.61
N SER A 429 -17.08 -32.79 -0.07
CA SER A 429 -18.54 -32.86 -0.26
C SER A 429 -18.92 -32.86 -1.74
N ASP A 430 -20.13 -33.33 -2.04
CA ASP A 430 -20.72 -33.49 -3.38
C ASP A 430 -22.25 -33.41 -3.25
N ILE A 431 -22.95 -32.78 -4.20
CA ILE A 431 -24.41 -32.64 -4.17
C ILE A 431 -25.03 -33.85 -4.87
N ARG A 432 -25.47 -34.83 -4.08
CA ARG A 432 -26.05 -36.09 -4.57
C ARG A 432 -27.15 -35.86 -5.64
N GLY A 433 -26.84 -36.25 -6.88
CA GLY A 433 -27.76 -36.18 -8.01
C GLY A 433 -27.71 -34.88 -8.82
N PHE A 434 -26.81 -33.95 -8.47
CA PHE A 434 -26.65 -32.65 -9.13
C PHE A 434 -26.47 -32.75 -10.64
N THR A 435 -25.62 -33.65 -11.14
CA THR A 435 -25.36 -33.79 -12.59
C THR A 435 -26.67 -33.97 -13.38
N ARG A 436 -27.53 -34.90 -12.97
CA ARG A 436 -28.84 -35.16 -13.61
C ARG A 436 -29.81 -33.98 -13.46
N MET A 437 -29.75 -33.26 -12.34
CA MET A 437 -30.56 -32.05 -12.15
C MET A 437 -30.11 -30.93 -13.09
N SER A 438 -28.79 -30.76 -13.27
CA SER A 438 -28.21 -29.72 -14.11
C SER A 438 -28.51 -29.90 -15.60
N GLU A 439 -28.64 -31.15 -16.08
CA GLU A 439 -29.00 -31.48 -17.48
C GLU A 439 -30.40 -30.98 -17.88
N GLY A 440 -31.32 -30.82 -16.92
CA GLY A 440 -32.72 -30.43 -17.16
C GLY A 440 -33.07 -29.00 -16.74
N ALA A 441 -32.14 -28.25 -16.16
CA ALA A 441 -32.37 -26.92 -15.59
C ALA A 441 -31.82 -25.80 -16.49
N GLN A 442 -32.29 -24.56 -16.27
CA GLN A 442 -31.67 -23.41 -16.93
C GLN A 442 -30.28 -23.12 -16.29
N PRO A 443 -29.24 -22.83 -17.09
CA PRO A 443 -27.89 -22.60 -16.58
C PRO A 443 -27.81 -21.52 -15.50
N GLU A 444 -28.55 -20.43 -15.67
CA GLU A 444 -28.59 -19.29 -14.76
C GLU A 444 -29.08 -19.71 -13.36
N SER A 445 -30.15 -20.50 -13.29
CA SER A 445 -30.73 -21.00 -12.05
C SER A 445 -29.80 -22.01 -11.34
N ILE A 446 -29.03 -22.79 -12.09
CA ILE A 446 -28.02 -23.69 -11.53
C ILE A 446 -26.85 -22.91 -10.93
N VAL A 447 -26.37 -21.88 -11.63
CA VAL A 447 -25.29 -21.01 -11.14
C VAL A 447 -25.72 -20.22 -9.90
N GLU A 448 -26.95 -19.69 -9.89
CA GLU A 448 -27.52 -19.01 -8.72
C GLU A 448 -27.62 -19.95 -7.51
N MET A 449 -28.20 -21.13 -7.68
CA MET A 449 -28.30 -22.15 -6.63
C MET A 449 -26.91 -22.60 -6.10
N LEU A 450 -25.94 -22.83 -7.00
CA LEU A 450 -24.58 -23.20 -6.59
C LEU A 450 -23.89 -22.07 -5.83
N ASN A 451 -24.01 -20.82 -6.27
CA ASN A 451 -23.41 -19.69 -5.58
C ASN A 451 -23.94 -19.54 -4.16
N GLU A 452 -25.25 -19.65 -3.95
CA GLU A 452 -25.83 -19.59 -2.60
C GLU A 452 -25.44 -20.79 -1.73
N TYR A 453 -25.42 -22.00 -2.30
CA TYR A 453 -24.92 -23.19 -1.60
C TYR A 453 -23.47 -23.02 -1.16
N PHE A 454 -22.59 -22.62 -2.07
CA PHE A 454 -21.17 -22.42 -1.77
C PHE A 454 -20.94 -21.28 -0.78
N GLU A 455 -21.69 -20.18 -0.83
CA GLU A 455 -21.58 -19.08 0.15
C GLU A 455 -21.83 -19.60 1.57
N LEU A 456 -22.92 -20.35 1.79
CA LEU A 456 -23.27 -20.94 3.09
C LEU A 456 -22.29 -22.02 3.55
N MET A 457 -21.86 -22.91 2.65
CA MET A 457 -20.91 -23.96 2.99
C MET A 457 -19.53 -23.39 3.31
N VAL A 458 -19.05 -22.39 2.56
CA VAL A 458 -17.74 -21.75 2.77
C VAL A 458 -17.74 -20.87 4.02
N GLU A 459 -18.84 -20.18 4.33
CA GLU A 459 -18.99 -19.47 5.61
C GLU A 459 -18.87 -20.45 6.79
N THR A 460 -19.55 -21.60 6.71
CA THR A 460 -19.46 -22.67 7.72
C THR A 460 -18.03 -23.25 7.80
N LEU A 461 -17.39 -23.51 6.66
CA LEU A 461 -16.01 -24.01 6.55
C LEU A 461 -15.02 -23.08 7.26
N PHE A 462 -15.12 -21.77 7.02
CA PHE A 462 -14.25 -20.76 7.63
C PHE A 462 -14.54 -20.55 9.12
N LYS A 463 -15.78 -20.74 9.58
CA LYS A 463 -16.14 -20.70 11.01
C LYS A 463 -15.33 -21.72 11.85
N PHE A 464 -14.94 -22.84 11.24
CA PHE A 464 -14.13 -23.88 11.88
C PHE A 464 -12.65 -23.84 11.45
N ASP A 465 -12.16 -22.72 10.91
CA ASP A 465 -10.80 -22.52 10.39
C ASP A 465 -10.38 -23.49 9.27
N GLY A 466 -11.32 -24.07 8.53
CA GLY A 466 -10.99 -24.86 7.34
C GLY A 466 -10.34 -24.00 6.25
N THR A 467 -9.46 -24.59 5.47
CA THR A 467 -8.88 -23.96 4.26
C THR A 467 -9.54 -24.56 3.02
N LEU A 468 -10.15 -23.72 2.20
CA LEU A 468 -10.76 -24.13 0.92
C LEU A 468 -9.65 -24.37 -0.11
N ASP A 469 -9.54 -25.60 -0.63
CA ASP A 469 -8.54 -25.94 -1.66
C ASP A 469 -9.09 -25.70 -3.08
N LYS A 470 -10.28 -26.24 -3.39
CA LYS A 470 -11.05 -25.87 -4.61
C LYS A 470 -12.52 -26.30 -4.56
N PHE A 471 -13.29 -25.75 -5.49
CA PHE A 471 -14.56 -26.33 -5.94
C PHE A 471 -14.32 -27.36 -7.04
N MET A 472 -15.08 -28.45 -7.04
CA MET A 472 -14.98 -29.57 -7.97
C MET A 472 -16.35 -29.84 -8.59
N GLY A 473 -16.76 -28.98 -9.54
CA GLY A 473 -18.14 -28.95 -10.03
C GLY A 473 -19.06 -28.41 -8.96
N ASP A 474 -19.98 -29.23 -8.46
CA ASP A 474 -20.82 -28.99 -7.29
C ASP A 474 -20.15 -29.39 -5.96
N GLY A 475 -19.01 -30.09 -6.01
CA GLY A 475 -18.27 -30.52 -4.83
C GLY A 475 -17.35 -29.45 -4.22
N ILE A 476 -17.00 -29.63 -2.94
CA ILE A 476 -16.06 -28.78 -2.19
C ILE A 476 -14.94 -29.66 -1.66
N MET A 477 -13.68 -29.27 -1.88
CA MET A 477 -12.50 -29.86 -1.24
C MET A 477 -11.90 -28.87 -0.25
N ALA A 478 -11.71 -29.30 1.00
CA ALA A 478 -11.19 -28.46 2.09
C ALA A 478 -10.20 -29.21 2.98
N LEU A 479 -9.33 -28.45 3.65
CA LEU A 479 -8.20 -28.96 4.43
C LEU A 479 -8.18 -28.35 5.82
N TRP A 480 -7.89 -29.18 6.83
CA TRP A 480 -7.40 -28.77 8.14
C TRP A 480 -6.02 -29.40 8.33
N GLY A 481 -5.03 -28.65 8.81
CA GLY A 481 -3.62 -29.09 8.82
C GLY A 481 -2.73 -28.35 7.82
N ALA A 482 -3.31 -27.61 6.88
CA ALA A 482 -2.60 -26.80 5.89
C ALA A 482 -3.35 -25.47 5.66
N PRO A 483 -2.66 -24.32 5.58
CA PRO A 483 -1.21 -24.13 5.75
C PRO A 483 -0.73 -24.23 7.20
N VAL A 484 -1.64 -24.16 8.18
CA VAL A 484 -1.37 -24.31 9.63
C VAL A 484 -1.98 -25.61 10.12
N SER A 485 -1.27 -26.31 11.00
CA SER A 485 -1.75 -27.52 11.68
C SER A 485 -2.00 -27.30 13.17
N ALA A 486 -3.03 -27.97 13.69
CA ALA A 486 -3.44 -27.97 15.09
C ALA A 486 -3.88 -29.38 15.51
N GLN A 487 -3.81 -29.68 16.82
CA GLN A 487 -4.13 -31.04 17.31
C GLN A 487 -5.61 -31.40 17.18
N ASP A 488 -6.49 -30.39 17.10
CA ASP A 488 -7.94 -30.52 17.00
C ASP A 488 -8.46 -30.45 15.55
N ASP A 489 -7.58 -30.41 14.55
CA ASP A 489 -7.93 -30.39 13.11
C ASP A 489 -9.00 -31.44 12.70
N PRO A 490 -8.91 -32.73 13.13
CA PRO A 490 -9.95 -33.71 12.83
C PRO A 490 -11.29 -33.39 13.49
N ILE A 491 -11.26 -32.82 14.70
CA ILE A 491 -12.47 -32.46 15.47
C ILE A 491 -13.16 -31.29 14.79
N ARG A 492 -12.42 -30.24 14.41
CA ARG A 492 -12.96 -29.07 13.70
C ARG A 492 -13.56 -29.45 12.35
N CYS A 493 -12.91 -30.33 11.58
CA CYS A 493 -13.45 -30.89 10.33
C CYS A 493 -14.79 -31.62 10.53
N VAL A 494 -14.90 -32.46 11.58
CA VAL A 494 -16.15 -33.19 11.87
C VAL A 494 -17.25 -32.25 12.37
N SER A 495 -16.94 -31.31 13.28
CA SER A 495 -17.89 -30.30 13.76
C SER A 495 -18.41 -29.41 12.62
N CYS A 496 -17.53 -28.98 11.72
CA CYS A 496 -17.89 -28.29 10.49
C CYS A 496 -18.85 -29.11 9.63
N SER A 497 -18.56 -30.40 9.42
CA SER A 497 -19.39 -31.29 8.62
C SER A 497 -20.80 -31.45 9.20
N LEU A 498 -20.94 -31.47 10.53
CA LEU A 498 -22.24 -31.53 11.21
C LEU A 498 -23.01 -30.21 11.05
N GLU A 499 -22.37 -29.06 11.25
CA GLU A 499 -23.04 -27.77 11.09
C GLU A 499 -23.43 -27.49 9.63
N MET A 500 -22.61 -27.89 8.65
CA MET A 500 -22.95 -27.85 7.22
C MET A 500 -24.26 -28.58 6.91
N MET A 501 -24.50 -29.74 7.54
CA MET A 501 -25.76 -30.49 7.38
C MET A 501 -26.96 -29.76 7.99
N GLU A 502 -26.78 -29.06 9.12
CA GLU A 502 -27.84 -28.22 9.70
C GLU A 502 -28.16 -26.99 8.85
N VAL A 503 -27.12 -26.32 8.33
CA VAL A 503 -27.22 -25.15 7.45
C VAL A 503 -27.88 -25.55 6.13
N LEU A 504 -27.44 -26.64 5.50
CA LEU A 504 -28.07 -27.20 4.30
C LEU A 504 -29.53 -27.60 4.54
N GLY A 505 -29.84 -28.14 5.73
CA GLY A 505 -31.22 -28.43 6.13
C GLY A 505 -32.10 -27.18 6.24
N LYS A 506 -31.55 -26.04 6.70
CA LYS A 506 -32.25 -24.74 6.73
C LYS A 506 -32.44 -24.19 5.31
N PHE A 507 -31.38 -24.19 4.50
CA PHE A 507 -31.37 -23.75 3.11
C PHE A 507 -32.42 -24.47 2.26
N ASN A 508 -32.47 -25.80 2.32
CA ASN A 508 -33.45 -26.59 1.56
C ASN A 508 -34.91 -26.28 1.98
N ARG A 509 -35.16 -25.99 3.26
CA ARG A 509 -36.50 -25.61 3.76
C ARG A 509 -36.95 -24.20 3.34
N GLN A 510 -36.05 -23.35 2.86
CA GLN A 510 -36.38 -22.03 2.31
C GLN A 510 -36.67 -22.08 0.81
N ARG A 511 -36.34 -23.20 0.15
CA ARG A 511 -36.55 -23.46 -1.29
C ARG A 511 -37.73 -24.41 -1.58
N MET A 512 -38.33 -25.01 -0.55
CA MET A 512 -39.55 -25.82 -0.59
C MET A 512 -40.78 -24.99 -0.24
#